data_AF-A0A829GUP4-F1
#
_entry.id   AF-A0A829GUP4-F1
#
_cell.length_a   1.000
_cell.length_b   1.000
_cell.length_c   1.000
_cell.angle_alpha   90.00
_cell.angle_beta   90.00
_cell.angle_gamma   90.00
#
_symmetry.space_group_name_H-M   'P 1'
#
loop_
_entity.id
_entity.type
_entity.pdbx_description
1 polymer ?
#
loop_
_entity_poly.entity_id
_entity_poly.type
_entity_poly.pdbx_seq_one_letter_code
_entity_poly.pdbx_strand_id
1 'polypeptide(L)'
;HVPVDLPQKRLIKGDANSISIAAASIVAKVIRDRLMMMYDKIYPGYDFKDNMGYGTKAHLAGLAAHGVTPIHRRSFGPVRDRLRS
;
A
#
# COMPACT_ATOMS: atom_id res chain seq x y z
N HIS A 1 -5.55 12.85 12.95
CA HIS A 1 -4.86 14.07 13.42
C HIS A 1 -3.41 13.67 13.59
N VAL A 2 -2.47 14.37 12.96
CA VAL A 2 -1.05 14.09 13.22
C VAL A 2 -0.74 14.75 14.57
N PRO A 3 -0.10 14.06 15.53
CA PRO A 3 0.17 14.59 16.86
C PRO A 3 1.34 15.59 16.82
N VAL A 4 1.12 16.73 16.16
CA VAL A 4 2.06 17.85 16.08
C VAL A 4 1.34 19.12 16.49
N ASP A 5 2.06 20.01 17.16
CA ASP A 5 1.56 21.30 17.62
C ASP A 5 1.61 22.34 16.48
N LEU A 6 0.90 22.04 15.41
CA LEU A 6 0.71 22.93 14.25
C LEU A 6 -0.78 23.02 13.93
N PRO A 7 -1.30 24.20 13.54
CA PRO A 7 -2.68 24.36 13.10
C PRO A 7 -2.99 23.40 11.94
N GLN A 8 -4.06 22.60 12.08
CA GLN A 8 -4.47 21.61 11.08
C GLN A 8 -5.89 21.90 10.59
N LYS A 9 -6.07 22.01 9.27
CA LYS A 9 -7.39 22.08 8.63
C LYS A 9 -7.66 20.81 7.85
N ARG A 10 -8.76 20.11 8.17
CA ARG A 10 -9.22 18.94 7.40
C ARG A 10 -10.06 19.41 6.22
N LEU A 11 -9.77 18.91 5.02
CA LEU A 11 -10.53 19.16 3.81
C LEU A 11 -11.06 17.84 3.25
N ILE A 12 -12.38 17.71 3.10
CA ILE A 12 -13.00 16.56 2.44
C ILE A 12 -12.68 16.66 0.94
N LYS A 13 -12.17 15.58 0.33
CA LYS A 13 -11.65 15.58 -1.06
C LYS A 13 -10.64 16.71 -1.29
N GLY A 14 -9.69 16.86 -0.36
CA GLY A 14 -8.75 17.97 -0.35
C GLY A 14 -7.84 18.05 -1.58
N ASP A 15 -7.57 16.91 -2.21
CA ASP A 15 -6.82 16.81 -3.47
C ASP A 15 -7.52 17.51 -4.64
N ALA A 16 -8.85 17.45 -4.71
CA ALA A 16 -9.62 18.17 -5.72
C ALA A 16 -9.75 19.68 -5.43
N ASN A 17 -9.48 20.10 -4.19
CA ASN A 17 -9.79 21.45 -3.70
C ASN A 17 -8.54 22.24 -3.23
N SER A 18 -7.34 21.65 -3.31
CA SER A 18 -6.10 22.29 -2.87
C SER A 18 -4.91 21.77 -3.70
N ILE A 19 -4.20 22.69 -4.34
CA ILE A 19 -3.02 22.39 -5.15
C ILE A 19 -1.92 21.71 -4.31
N SER A 20 -1.72 22.15 -3.07
CA SER A 20 -0.72 21.55 -2.18
C SER A 20 -1.08 20.10 -1.81
N ILE A 21 -2.37 19.82 -1.56
CA ILE A 21 -2.83 18.45 -1.27
C ILE A 21 -2.73 17.58 -2.53
N ALA A 22 -3.09 18.12 -3.70
CA ALA A 22 -2.94 17.43 -4.98
C ALA A 22 -1.48 17.04 -5.25
N ALA A 23 -0.55 18.00 -5.10
CA ALA A 23 0.88 17.77 -5.29
C ALA A 23 1.41 16.70 -4.32
N ALA A 24 1.02 16.75 -3.04
CA ALA A 24 1.39 15.74 -2.06
C ALA A 24 0.88 14.34 -2.44
N SER A 25 -0.37 14.23 -2.90
CA SER A 25 -0.97 12.97 -3.35
C SER A 25 -0.26 12.37 -4.56
N ILE A 26 0.16 13.20 -5.52
CA ILE A 26 0.93 12.76 -6.69
C ILE A 26 2.29 12.19 -6.25
N VAL A 27 3.04 12.94 -5.44
CA VAL A 27 4.35 12.50 -4.94
C VAL A 27 4.21 11.18 -4.18
N ALA A 28 3.22 11.07 -3.29
CA ALA A 28 2.96 9.85 -2.53
C ALA A 28 2.64 8.65 -3.44
N LYS A 29 1.80 8.84 -4.46
CA LYS A 29 1.43 7.78 -5.41
C LYS A 29 2.63 7.31 -6.22
N VAL A 30 3.40 8.23 -6.81
CA VAL A 30 4.56 7.89 -7.65
C VAL A 30 5.61 7.12 -6.85
N ILE A 31 5.91 7.56 -5.62
CA ILE A 31 6.88 6.86 -4.76
C ILE A 31 6.36 5.47 -4.38
N ARG A 32 5.09 5.35 -3.97
CA ARG A 32 4.50 4.06 -3.62
C ARG A 32 4.58 3.05 -4.77
N ASP A 33 4.24 3.48 -5.98
CA ASP A 33 4.22 2.58 -7.14
C ASP A 33 5.64 2.11 -7.49
N ARG A 34 6.63 3.01 -7.40
CA ARG A 34 8.05 2.64 -7.56
C ARG A 34 8.51 1.61 -6.52
N LEU A 35 8.10 1.76 -5.26
CA LEU A 35 8.41 0.79 -4.21
C LEU A 35 7.79 -0.58 -4.50
N MET A 36 6.55 -0.63 -4.99
CA MET A 36 5.89 -1.90 -5.32
C MET A 36 6.55 -2.59 -6.51
N MET A 37 6.95 -1.84 -7.55
CA MET A 37 7.75 -2.39 -8.65
C MET A 37 9.11 -2.93 -8.19
N MET A 38 9.75 -2.29 -7.20
CA MET A 38 10.97 -2.81 -6.60
C MET A 38 10.70 -4.08 -5.79
N TYR A 39 9.63 -4.11 -4.99
CA TYR A 39 9.26 -5.28 -4.21
C TYR A 39 8.85 -6.47 -5.08
N ASP A 40 8.32 -6.26 -6.27
CA ASP A 40 8.05 -7.34 -7.22
C ASP A 40 9.33 -8.11 -7.58
N LYS A 41 10.47 -7.43 -7.65
CA LYS A 41 11.78 -8.04 -7.90
C LYS A 41 12.34 -8.77 -6.67
N ILE A 42 12.12 -8.21 -5.47
CA ILE A 42 12.62 -8.76 -4.21
C ILE A 42 11.77 -9.96 -3.76
N TYR A 43 10.45 -9.89 -3.99
CA TYR A 43 9.44 -10.87 -3.63
C TYR A 43 8.64 -11.24 -4.89
N PRO A 44 9.22 -12.06 -5.80
CA PRO A 44 8.53 -12.48 -7.00
C PRO A 44 7.33 -13.38 -6.68
N GLY A 45 6.34 -13.41 -7.59
CA GLY A 45 5.17 -14.30 -7.49
C GLY A 45 3.92 -13.69 -6.85
N TYR A 46 3.99 -12.45 -6.36
CA TYR A 46 2.85 -11.74 -5.77
C TYR A 46 2.23 -10.68 -6.68
N ASP A 47 2.80 -10.46 -7.87
CA ASP A 47 2.30 -9.53 -8.89
C ASP A 47 2.29 -8.05 -8.42
N PHE A 48 3.23 -7.67 -7.55
CA PHE A 48 3.26 -6.35 -6.91
C PHE A 48 3.39 -5.20 -7.93
N LYS A 49 4.04 -5.46 -9.07
CA LYS A 49 4.21 -4.47 -10.16
C LYS A 49 2.88 -4.06 -10.81
N ASP A 50 1.83 -4.87 -10.70
CA ASP A 50 0.53 -4.60 -11.33
C ASP A 50 -0.54 -4.32 -10.27
N ASN A 51 -0.49 -5.02 -9.13
CA ASN A 51 -1.50 -4.85 -8.07
C ASN A 51 -1.12 -3.87 -6.97
N MET A 52 0.11 -3.34 -6.90
CA MET A 52 0.54 -2.36 -5.90
C MET A 52 0.29 -2.74 -4.44
N GLY A 53 0.25 -4.05 -4.14
CA GLY A 53 -0.03 -4.60 -2.82
C GLY A 53 -1.53 -4.69 -2.45
N TYR A 54 -2.45 -4.34 -3.36
CA TYR A 54 -3.88 -4.59 -3.16
C TYR A 54 -4.18 -6.10 -3.24
N GLY A 55 -5.18 -6.57 -2.49
CA GLY A 55 -5.56 -7.99 -2.41
C GLY A 55 -6.31 -8.49 -3.65
N THR A 56 -5.70 -8.38 -4.83
CA THR A 56 -6.23 -8.94 -6.08
C THR A 56 -6.14 -10.47 -6.06
N LYS A 57 -6.84 -11.13 -6.99
CA LYS A 57 -6.76 -12.60 -7.14
C LYS A 57 -5.32 -13.08 -7.33
N ALA A 58 -4.53 -12.38 -8.15
CA ALA A 58 -3.12 -12.70 -8.39
C ALA A 58 -2.29 -12.59 -7.10
N HIS A 59 -2.48 -11.52 -6.32
CA HIS A 59 -1.79 -11.34 -5.06
C HIS A 59 -2.15 -12.43 -4.04
N LEU A 60 -3.45 -12.75 -3.90
CA LEU A 60 -3.90 -13.78 -2.98
C LEU A 60 -3.42 -15.18 -3.39
N ALA A 61 -3.28 -15.45 -4.69
CA ALA A 61 -2.67 -16.66 -5.20
C ALA A 61 -1.17 -16.72 -4.84
N GLY A 62 -0.44 -15.62 -5.04
CA GLY A 62 0.96 -15.51 -4.61
C GLY A 62 1.13 -15.72 -3.10
N LEU A 63 0.27 -15.10 -2.30
CA LEU A 63 0.22 -15.28 -0.84
C LEU A 63 -0.02 -16.74 -0.44
N ALA A 64 -0.88 -17.45 -1.18
CA ALA A 64 -1.14 -18.86 -0.96
C ALA A 64 0.05 -19.76 -1.33
N ALA A 65 0.75 -19.43 -2.42
CA ALA A 65 1.85 -20.23 -2.97
C ALA A 65 3.20 -19.99 -2.27
N HIS A 66 3.45 -18.75 -1.85
CA HIS A 66 4.77 -18.30 -1.38
C HIS A 66 4.78 -17.85 0.09
N GLY A 67 3.61 -17.77 0.74
CA GLY A 67 3.49 -17.39 2.15
C GLY A 67 3.54 -15.87 2.39
N VAL A 68 3.70 -15.47 3.65
CA VAL A 68 3.67 -14.06 4.06
C VAL A 68 5.07 -13.46 4.05
N THR A 69 5.29 -12.37 3.30
CA THR A 69 6.57 -11.62 3.30
C THR A 69 6.61 -10.54 4.41
N PRO A 70 7.80 -9.99 4.75
CA PRO A 70 7.94 -8.95 5.76
C PRO A 70 7.14 -7.66 5.49
N ILE A 71 6.84 -7.35 4.22
CA ILE A 71 6.12 -6.13 3.84
C ILE A 71 4.60 -6.26 3.93
N HIS A 72 4.07 -7.48 4.14
CA HIS A 72 2.64 -7.69 4.29
C HIS A 72 2.14 -7.16 5.64
N ARG A 73 0.98 -6.51 5.61
CA ARG A 73 0.32 -6.01 6.83
C ARG A 73 -0.35 -7.17 7.57
N ARG A 74 0.31 -7.67 8.62
CA ARG A 74 -0.14 -8.85 9.38
C ARG A 74 -1.51 -8.73 10.05
N SER A 75 -2.01 -7.52 10.25
CA SER A 75 -3.34 -7.28 10.82
C SER A 75 -4.48 -7.44 9.80
N PHE A 76 -4.18 -7.50 8.50
CA PHE A 76 -5.19 -7.60 7.45
C PHE A 76 -5.67 -9.04 7.32
N GLY A 77 -6.99 -9.23 7.20
CA GLY A 77 -7.65 -10.55 7.25
C GLY A 77 -6.91 -11.66 6.48
N PRO A 78 -6.73 -11.53 5.15
CA PRO A 78 -6.08 -12.57 4.35
C PRO A 78 -4.67 -12.93 4.80
N VAL A 79 -3.90 -11.96 5.31
CA VAL A 79 -2.53 -12.18 5.80
C VAL A 79 -2.57 -12.81 7.18
N ARG A 80 -3.43 -12.32 8.07
CA ARG A 80 -3.60 -12.85 9.42
C ARG A 80 -4.02 -14.31 9.41
N ASP A 81 -4.92 -14.67 8.51
CA ASP A 81 -5.44 -16.04 8.40
C ASP A 81 -4.33 -17.01 7.96
N ARG A 82 -3.43 -16.56 7.05
CA ARG A 82 -2.24 -17.32 6.63
C ARG A 82 -1.16 -17.46 7.71
N LEU A 83 -1.15 -16.60 8.72
CA LEU A 83 -0.20 -16.70 9.85
C LEU A 83 -0.73 -17.57 10.99
N ARG A 84 -2.03 -17.93 10.97
CA ARG A 84 -2.68 -18.75 12.01
C ARG A 84 -2.84 -20.21 11.59
N SER A 85 -2.75 -20.48 10.29
CA SER A 85 -2.67 -21.83 9.69
C SER A 85 -1.26 -22.40 9.80
#